data_AF-A0A7J3QXE8-F1
#
_entry.id   AF-A0A7J3QXE8-F1
#
_cell.length_a   1.000
_cell.length_b   1.000
_cell.length_c   1.000
_cell.angle_alpha   90.00
_cell.angle_beta   90.00
_cell.angle_gamma   90.00
#
_symmetry.space_group_name_H-M   'P 1'
#
loop_
_entity.id
_entity.type
_entity.pdbx_description
1 polymer ?
#
loop_
_entity_poly.entity_id
_entity_poly.type
_entity_poly.pdbx_seq_one_letter_code
_entity_poly.pdbx_strand_id
1 'polypeptide(L)'
;MEEKTKRAVRKAVLLAFFIIVIGLLIYSRVTARPTKETFKDKLSEFGLWESPLLYVAIPALYIADYFSHAWICLLFAFSVAGLIYEFVPKETITRYMGRGKAAGYGLALCMAPFLTVCSCTMVPLFGGILYAGAGVGPAITFLLMAPAANILTILMTGEMISWAVAGARIIASAAVAVIAGLIVSATPWGKAVEKEFQVADSAAGSSAKVEVVKPPLDERLWAALKFAGYLAKQILPFFIIGLIVVGYLSAFIPEEIVESYLTGPTGILIASVLGGPLYT
;
A
#
# COMPACT_ATOMS: atom_id res chain seq x y z
N MET A 1 30.27 -30.04 4.78
CA MET A 1 28.88 -30.47 4.46
C MET A 1 27.82 -29.68 5.22
N GLU A 2 28.05 -29.35 6.49
CA GLU A 2 27.08 -28.70 7.37
C GLU A 2 26.59 -27.31 6.89
N GLU A 3 27.47 -26.50 6.28
CA GLU A 3 27.13 -25.14 5.83
C GLU A 3 26.19 -25.13 4.60
N LYS A 4 26.41 -26.06 3.65
CA LYS A 4 25.58 -26.17 2.44
C LYS A 4 24.16 -26.63 2.79
N THR A 5 24.05 -27.53 3.77
CA THR A 5 22.77 -27.97 4.33
C THR A 5 22.06 -26.85 5.08
N LYS A 6 22.76 -26.09 5.95
CA LYS A 6 22.18 -24.92 6.64
C LYS A 6 21.66 -23.86 5.66
N ARG A 7 22.42 -23.56 4.59
CA ARG A 7 21.96 -22.64 3.54
C ARG A 7 20.77 -23.19 2.76
N ALA A 8 20.73 -24.49 2.45
CA ALA A 8 19.60 -25.12 1.78
C ALA A 8 18.32 -25.07 2.63
N VAL A 9 18.41 -25.36 3.92
CA VAL A 9 17.29 -25.26 4.86
C VAL A 9 16.82 -23.81 4.97
N ARG A 10 17.73 -22.84 5.13
CA ARG A 10 17.39 -21.41 5.16
C ARG A 10 16.64 -20.97 3.91
N LYS A 11 17.11 -21.37 2.72
CA LYS A 11 16.42 -21.10 1.44
C LYS A 11 15.01 -21.67 1.42
N ALA A 12 14.86 -22.94 1.80
CA ALA A 12 13.57 -23.62 1.80
C ALA A 12 12.57 -22.95 2.76
N VAL A 13 13.01 -22.59 3.97
CA VAL A 13 12.18 -21.88 4.96
C VAL A 13 11.75 -20.51 4.45
N LEU A 14 12.66 -19.72 3.89
CA LEU A 14 12.34 -18.39 3.37
C LEU A 14 11.40 -18.46 2.16
N LEU A 15 11.62 -19.39 1.23
CA LEU A 15 10.71 -19.60 0.10
C LEU A 15 9.32 -20.04 0.57
N ALA A 16 9.26 -20.99 1.51
CA ALA A 16 8.00 -21.43 2.08
C ALA A 16 7.25 -20.26 2.73
N PHE A 17 7.94 -19.38 3.46
CA PHE A 17 7.35 -18.18 4.05
C PHE A 17 6.65 -17.30 2.99
N PHE A 18 7.36 -16.91 1.92
CA PHE A 18 6.75 -16.07 0.88
C PHE A 18 5.58 -16.77 0.16
N ILE A 19 5.71 -18.06 -0.14
CA ILE A 19 4.64 -18.85 -0.78
C ILE A 19 3.41 -18.92 0.13
N ILE A 20 3.59 -19.17 1.42
CA ILE A 20 2.51 -19.22 2.41
C ILE A 20 1.83 -17.86 2.53
N VAL A 21 2.59 -16.76 2.62
CA VAL A 21 2.02 -15.41 2.72
C VAL A 21 1.16 -15.07 1.50
N ILE A 22 1.66 -15.34 0.29
CA ILE A 22 0.91 -15.10 -0.95
C ILE A 22 -0.31 -16.02 -1.03
N GLY A 23 -0.16 -17.30 -0.69
CA GLY A 23 -1.25 -18.27 -0.69
C GLY A 23 -2.36 -17.92 0.31
N LEU A 24 -2.00 -17.48 1.53
CA LEU A 24 -2.94 -17.03 2.55
C LEU A 24 -3.69 -15.77 2.12
N LEU A 25 -3.01 -14.83 1.45
CA LEU A 25 -3.68 -13.64 0.90
C LEU A 25 -4.73 -14.04 -0.13
N ILE A 26 -4.36 -14.86 -1.12
CA ILE A 26 -5.27 -15.32 -2.17
C ILE A 26 -6.45 -16.07 -1.54
N TYR A 27 -6.16 -17.01 -0.64
CA TYR A 27 -7.20 -17.75 0.08
C TYR A 27 -8.14 -16.81 0.83
N SER A 28 -7.60 -15.87 1.61
CA SER A 28 -8.37 -14.88 2.37
C SER A 28 -9.25 -14.03 1.44
N ARG A 29 -8.76 -13.62 0.26
CA ARG A 29 -9.53 -12.81 -0.69
C ARG A 29 -10.60 -13.59 -1.44
N VAL A 30 -10.36 -14.86 -1.74
CA VAL A 30 -11.33 -15.73 -2.39
C VAL A 30 -12.43 -16.17 -1.42
N THR A 31 -12.10 -16.36 -0.15
CA THR A 31 -13.05 -16.81 0.89
C THR A 31 -13.67 -15.67 1.70
N ALA A 32 -13.24 -14.43 1.50
CA ALA A 32 -13.73 -13.28 2.25
C ALA A 32 -15.24 -13.07 2.05
N ARG A 33 -15.94 -12.98 3.17
CA ARG A 33 -17.30 -12.44 3.24
C ARG A 33 -17.22 -10.94 3.54
N PRO A 34 -18.18 -10.12 3.10
CA PRO A 34 -18.25 -8.72 3.51
C PRO A 34 -18.40 -8.67 5.04
N THR A 35 -17.33 -8.28 5.73
CA THR A 35 -17.29 -8.14 7.18
C THR A 35 -17.79 -6.76 7.56
N LYS A 36 -18.90 -6.72 8.31
CA LYS A 36 -19.43 -5.52 8.94
C LYS A 36 -18.47 -5.06 10.05
N GLU A 37 -18.43 -3.76 10.35
CA GLU A 37 -17.67 -3.23 11.49
C GLU A 37 -18.13 -3.87 12.80
N THR A 38 -17.35 -4.81 13.34
CA THR A 38 -17.72 -5.58 14.53
C THR A 38 -17.36 -4.90 15.85
N PHE A 39 -16.60 -3.80 15.81
CA PHE A 39 -16.14 -3.15 17.04
C PHE A 39 -17.27 -2.43 17.80
N LYS A 40 -18.23 -1.80 17.12
CA LYS A 40 -19.39 -1.14 17.76
C LYS A 40 -20.26 -2.18 18.48
N ASP A 41 -20.46 -3.32 17.84
CA ASP A 41 -21.18 -4.46 18.43
C ASP A 41 -20.46 -4.95 19.70
N LYS A 42 -19.14 -5.15 19.65
CA LYS A 42 -18.33 -5.52 20.84
C LYS A 42 -18.38 -4.46 21.94
N LEU A 43 -18.34 -3.18 21.60
CA LEU A 43 -18.40 -2.09 22.57
C LEU A 43 -19.75 -2.09 23.31
N SER A 44 -20.84 -2.42 22.61
CA SER A 44 -22.17 -2.59 23.20
C SER A 44 -22.29 -3.88 24.04
N GLU A 45 -21.71 -4.99 23.58
CA GLU A 45 -21.70 -6.28 24.29
C GLU A 45 -20.96 -6.18 25.64
N PHE A 46 -19.85 -5.45 25.68
CA PHE A 46 -19.10 -5.21 26.91
C PHE A 46 -19.66 -4.09 27.79
N GLY A 47 -20.76 -3.43 27.39
CA GLY A 47 -21.37 -2.33 28.15
C GLY A 47 -20.42 -1.13 28.34
N LEU A 48 -19.43 -0.97 27.47
CA LEU A 48 -18.34 0.00 27.67
C LEU A 48 -18.74 1.44 27.33
N TRP A 49 -19.91 1.64 26.72
CA TRP A 49 -20.43 2.97 26.35
C TRP A 49 -20.61 3.91 27.55
N GLU A 50 -20.92 3.35 28.71
CA GLU A 50 -21.11 4.11 29.97
C GLU A 50 -19.88 4.04 30.89
N SER A 51 -18.83 3.33 30.47
CA SER A 51 -17.65 3.09 31.30
C SER A 51 -16.65 4.27 31.24
N PRO A 52 -15.91 4.56 32.34
CA PRO A 52 -14.81 5.54 32.31
C PRO A 52 -13.68 5.16 31.34
N LEU A 53 -13.63 3.88 30.93
CA LEU A 53 -12.62 3.32 30.03
C LEU A 53 -12.98 3.50 28.55
N LEU A 54 -14.13 4.09 28.22
CA LEU A 54 -14.61 4.26 26.84
C LEU A 54 -13.56 4.85 25.90
N TYR A 55 -12.91 5.95 26.32
CA TYR A 55 -11.91 6.62 25.49
C TYR A 55 -10.70 5.73 25.18
N VAL A 56 -10.32 4.82 26.08
CA VAL A 56 -9.21 3.87 25.82
C VAL A 56 -9.71 2.65 25.04
N ALA A 57 -10.94 2.22 25.29
CA ALA A 57 -11.55 1.05 24.66
C ALA A 57 -11.83 1.26 23.17
N ILE A 58 -12.31 2.43 22.75
CA ILE A 58 -12.61 2.75 21.34
C ILE A 58 -11.41 2.45 20.43
N PRO A 59 -10.25 3.11 20.58
CA PRO A 59 -9.11 2.87 19.70
C PRO A 59 -8.54 1.46 19.85
N ALA A 60 -8.53 0.89 21.07
CA ALA A 60 -8.01 -0.46 21.29
C ALA A 60 -8.84 -1.53 20.55
N LEU A 61 -10.17 -1.45 20.65
CA LEU A 61 -11.08 -2.37 19.96
C LEU A 61 -11.05 -2.16 18.46
N TYR A 62 -11.00 -0.90 17.99
CA TYR A 62 -10.90 -0.59 16.57
C TYR A 62 -9.61 -1.13 15.95
N ILE A 63 -8.46 -0.95 16.61
CA ILE A 63 -7.18 -1.50 16.16
C ILE A 63 -7.23 -3.03 16.15
N ALA A 64 -7.74 -3.66 17.21
CA ALA A 64 -7.83 -5.12 17.28
C ALA A 64 -8.72 -5.69 16.16
N ASP A 65 -9.87 -5.05 15.93
CA ASP A 65 -10.78 -5.40 14.85
C ASP A 65 -10.11 -5.23 13.48
N TYR A 66 -9.46 -4.09 13.25
CA TYR A 66 -8.77 -3.82 12.00
C TYR A 66 -7.64 -4.83 11.73
N PHE A 67 -6.76 -5.08 12.71
CA PHE A 67 -5.66 -6.01 12.54
C PHE A 67 -6.15 -7.44 12.34
N SER A 68 -7.25 -7.85 12.98
CA SER A 68 -7.81 -9.19 12.79
C SER A 68 -8.19 -9.47 11.32
N HIS A 69 -8.56 -8.43 10.56
CA HIS A 69 -8.93 -8.54 9.15
C HIS A 69 -7.78 -8.19 8.20
N ALA A 70 -6.91 -7.25 8.56
CA ALA A 70 -5.91 -6.68 7.65
C ALA A 70 -4.50 -7.30 7.78
N TRP A 71 -4.19 -8.05 8.85
CA TRP A 71 -2.82 -8.50 9.13
C TRP A 71 -2.19 -9.32 7.99
N ILE A 72 -2.94 -10.24 7.37
CA ILE A 72 -2.45 -11.04 6.23
C ILE A 72 -2.13 -10.13 5.04
N CYS A 73 -2.97 -9.14 4.79
CA CYS A 73 -2.79 -8.19 3.69
C CYS A 73 -1.58 -7.28 3.92
N LEU A 74 -1.39 -6.80 5.15
CA LEU A 74 -0.20 -6.02 5.54
C LEU A 74 1.07 -6.86 5.43
N LEU A 75 1.06 -8.09 5.95
CA LEU A 75 2.19 -9.01 5.86
C LEU A 75 2.60 -9.26 4.41
N PHE A 76 1.63 -9.50 3.53
CA PHE A 76 1.84 -9.60 2.09
C PHE A 76 2.42 -8.31 1.51
N ALA A 77 1.85 -7.15 1.83
CA ALA A 77 2.29 -5.85 1.33
C ALA A 77 3.79 -5.61 1.60
N PHE A 78 4.20 -5.76 2.86
CA PHE A 78 5.59 -5.57 3.26
C PHE A 78 6.51 -6.64 2.65
N SER A 79 6.07 -7.90 2.59
CA SER A 79 6.84 -8.99 2.00
C SER A 79 7.08 -8.75 0.51
N VAL A 80 6.05 -8.38 -0.25
CA VAL A 80 6.16 -8.08 -1.68
C VAL A 80 6.97 -6.81 -1.91
N ALA A 81 6.83 -5.78 -1.08
CA ALA A 81 7.68 -4.58 -1.16
C ALA A 81 9.17 -4.93 -1.00
N GLY A 82 9.51 -5.80 -0.04
CA GLY A 82 10.86 -6.33 0.14
C GLY A 82 11.36 -7.16 -1.05
N LEU A 83 10.50 -8.01 -1.63
CA LEU A 83 10.84 -8.75 -2.84
C LEU A 83 11.06 -7.82 -4.02
N ILE A 84 10.23 -6.80 -4.21
CA ILE A 84 10.39 -5.82 -5.29
C ILE A 84 11.71 -5.08 -5.14
N TYR A 85 12.01 -4.61 -3.93
CA TYR A 85 13.25 -3.88 -3.63
C TYR A 85 14.51 -4.71 -3.93
N GLU A 86 14.51 -5.99 -3.56
CA GLU A 86 15.69 -6.86 -3.69
C GLU A 86 15.80 -7.56 -5.06
N PHE A 87 14.67 -7.97 -5.65
CA PHE A 87 14.66 -8.79 -6.86
C PHE A 87 14.56 -7.99 -8.15
N VAL A 88 14.01 -6.79 -8.13
CA VAL A 88 13.85 -6.00 -9.35
C VAL A 88 15.13 -5.20 -9.64
N PRO A 89 15.79 -5.42 -10.79
CA PRO A 89 16.99 -4.68 -11.14
C PRO A 89 16.68 -3.18 -11.28
N LYS A 90 17.50 -2.34 -10.67
CA LYS A 90 17.33 -0.88 -10.70
C LYS A 90 17.38 -0.34 -12.12
N GLU A 91 18.19 -0.93 -12.99
CA GLU A 91 18.27 -0.56 -14.41
C GLU A 91 16.93 -0.79 -15.12
N THR A 92 16.19 -1.83 -14.75
CA THR A 92 14.89 -2.13 -15.34
C THR A 92 13.83 -1.17 -14.85
N ILE A 93 13.75 -0.94 -13.53
CA ILE A 93 12.78 0.00 -12.95
C ILE A 93 13.06 1.43 -13.41
N THR A 94 14.30 1.90 -13.39
CA THR A 94 14.63 3.25 -13.87
C THR A 94 14.45 3.36 -15.39
N ARG A 95 14.66 2.29 -16.16
CA ARG A 95 14.39 2.28 -17.60
C ARG A 95 12.92 2.43 -17.92
N TYR A 96 12.02 1.72 -17.24
CA TYR A 96 10.58 1.71 -17.56
C TYR A 96 9.74 2.68 -16.71
N MET A 97 10.01 2.79 -15.41
CA MET A 97 9.30 3.64 -14.44
C MET A 97 10.11 4.86 -13.98
N GLY A 98 11.20 5.21 -14.65
CA GLY A 98 12.01 6.38 -14.31
C GLY A 98 11.33 7.74 -14.53
N ARG A 99 11.97 8.80 -14.04
CA ARG A 99 11.49 10.18 -14.10
C ARG A 99 11.10 10.62 -15.51
N GLY A 100 9.94 11.25 -15.65
CA GLY A 100 9.48 11.89 -16.89
C GLY A 100 9.11 10.92 -18.02
N LYS A 101 9.12 9.61 -17.77
CA LYS A 101 8.83 8.60 -18.79
C LYS A 101 7.34 8.30 -18.84
N ALA A 102 6.69 8.61 -19.96
CA ALA A 102 5.29 8.26 -20.21
C ALA A 102 5.03 6.74 -20.05
N ALA A 103 6.01 5.90 -20.41
CA ALA A 103 5.95 4.46 -20.21
C ALA A 103 5.74 4.06 -18.73
N GLY A 104 6.30 4.82 -17.79
CA GLY A 104 6.16 4.57 -16.36
C GLY A 104 4.74 4.83 -15.86
N TYR A 105 4.14 5.93 -16.33
CA TYR A 105 2.73 6.25 -16.05
C TYR A 105 1.79 5.22 -16.68
N GLY A 106 2.04 4.80 -17.92
CA GLY A 106 1.27 3.74 -18.57
C GLY A 106 1.35 2.42 -17.82
N LEU A 107 2.55 1.99 -17.43
CA LEU A 107 2.75 0.77 -16.66
C LEU A 107 2.05 0.83 -15.29
N ALA A 108 2.14 1.97 -14.61
CA ALA A 108 1.44 2.21 -13.35
C ALA A 108 -0.08 2.09 -13.50
N LEU A 109 -0.66 2.74 -14.52
CA LEU A 109 -2.09 2.69 -14.80
C LEU A 109 -2.58 1.28 -15.15
N CYS A 110 -1.78 0.50 -15.88
CA CYS A 110 -2.15 -0.86 -16.26
C CYS A 110 -2.01 -1.84 -15.10
N MET A 111 -0.93 -1.77 -14.31
CA MET A 111 -0.66 -2.75 -13.25
C MET A 111 -1.48 -2.53 -11.99
N ALA A 112 -1.74 -1.29 -11.60
CA ALA A 112 -2.42 -0.95 -10.35
C ALA A 112 -3.83 -1.58 -10.21
N PRO A 113 -4.72 -1.54 -11.24
CA PRO A 113 -6.06 -2.15 -11.18
C PRO A 113 -6.09 -3.64 -10.86
N PHE A 114 -5.06 -4.39 -11.28
CA PHE A 114 -5.00 -5.84 -11.11
C PHE A 114 -4.65 -6.27 -9.69
N LEU A 115 -4.06 -5.39 -8.87
CA LEU A 115 -3.62 -5.76 -7.53
C LEU A 115 -4.78 -5.92 -6.56
N THR A 116 -5.95 -5.35 -6.81
CA THR A 116 -7.18 -5.56 -6.00
C THR A 116 -6.97 -5.42 -4.49
N VAL A 117 -6.10 -4.50 -4.10
CA VAL A 117 -5.67 -4.33 -2.71
C VAL A 117 -6.23 -3.04 -2.11
N CYS A 118 -6.34 -3.03 -0.78
CA CYS A 118 -6.79 -1.85 -0.03
C CYS A 118 -5.72 -0.74 -0.05
N SER A 119 -6.13 0.46 0.37
CA SER A 119 -5.21 1.57 0.68
C SER A 119 -4.09 1.15 1.65
N CYS A 120 -4.39 0.29 2.62
CA CYS A 120 -3.42 -0.25 3.58
C CYS A 120 -2.23 -1.01 2.96
N THR A 121 -2.45 -1.71 1.84
CA THR A 121 -1.41 -2.50 1.17
C THR A 121 -0.66 -1.66 0.13
N MET A 122 -1.29 -0.63 -0.40
CA MET A 122 -0.70 0.19 -1.46
C MET A 122 0.45 1.07 -0.97
N VAL A 123 0.42 1.55 0.27
CA VAL A 123 1.50 2.39 0.82
C VAL A 123 2.83 1.61 0.93
N PRO A 124 2.89 0.38 1.48
CA PRO A 124 4.12 -0.42 1.44
C PRO A 124 4.58 -0.78 0.03
N LEU A 125 3.66 -1.13 -0.87
CA LEU A 125 4.00 -1.46 -2.26
C LEU A 125 4.58 -0.24 -3.01
N PHE A 126 4.00 0.94 -2.79
CA PHE A 126 4.52 2.22 -3.27
C PHE A 126 5.94 2.46 -2.74
N GLY A 127 6.18 2.26 -1.44
CA GLY A 127 7.52 2.31 -0.86
C GLY A 127 8.48 1.33 -1.56
N GLY A 128 8.08 0.07 -1.73
CA GLY A 128 8.91 -0.94 -2.42
C GLY A 128 9.36 -0.52 -3.82
N ILE A 129 8.44 -0.04 -4.67
CA ILE A 129 8.79 0.42 -6.03
C ILE A 129 9.61 1.72 -6.03
N LEU A 130 9.34 2.63 -5.11
CA LEU A 130 10.06 3.91 -5.00
C LEU A 130 11.51 3.69 -4.56
N TYR A 131 11.72 2.90 -3.51
CA TYR A 131 13.06 2.51 -3.03
C TYR A 131 13.83 1.66 -4.05
N ALA A 132 13.12 0.92 -4.91
CA ALA A 132 13.74 0.21 -6.02
C ALA A 132 14.17 1.13 -7.19
N GLY A 133 13.85 2.43 -7.14
CA GLY A 133 14.32 3.45 -8.08
C GLY A 133 13.26 3.97 -9.06
N ALA A 134 11.97 3.72 -8.82
CA ALA A 134 10.91 4.30 -9.63
C ALA A 134 10.88 5.83 -9.46
N GLY A 135 10.47 6.56 -10.50
CA GLY A 135 10.18 7.98 -10.39
C GLY A 135 8.99 8.22 -9.46
N VAL A 136 8.99 9.35 -8.74
CA VAL A 136 7.91 9.69 -7.80
C VAL A 136 6.58 9.83 -8.54
N GLY A 137 6.58 10.40 -9.74
CA GLY A 137 5.36 10.55 -10.54
C GLY A 137 4.68 9.22 -10.90
N PRO A 138 5.36 8.28 -11.58
CA PRO A 138 4.83 6.93 -11.83
C PRO A 138 4.43 6.18 -10.56
N ALA A 139 5.20 6.31 -9.48
CA ALA A 139 4.89 5.66 -8.20
C ALA A 139 3.60 6.21 -7.57
N ILE A 140 3.40 7.53 -7.55
CA ILE A 140 2.15 8.17 -7.08
C ILE A 140 0.97 7.79 -7.97
N THR A 141 1.18 7.73 -9.29
CA THR A 141 0.15 7.28 -10.24
C THR A 141 -0.31 5.86 -9.92
N PHE A 142 0.63 4.96 -9.64
CA PHE A 142 0.34 3.59 -9.23
C PHE A 142 -0.40 3.54 -7.87
N LEU A 143 0.06 4.32 -6.90
CA LEU A 143 -0.55 4.42 -5.56
C LEU A 143 -2.02 4.84 -5.64
N LEU A 144 -2.35 5.85 -6.46
CA LEU A 144 -3.69 6.41 -6.57
C LEU A 144 -4.62 5.54 -7.44
N MET A 145 -4.10 4.95 -8.51
CA MET A 145 -4.91 4.17 -9.44
C MET A 145 -5.45 2.87 -8.82
N ALA A 146 -4.65 2.21 -7.97
CA ALA A 146 -5.01 0.90 -7.43
C ALA A 146 -6.30 0.90 -6.59
N PRO A 147 -6.48 1.77 -5.57
CA PRO A 147 -7.74 1.81 -4.83
C PRO A 147 -8.89 2.40 -5.66
N ALA A 148 -8.59 3.35 -6.56
CA ALA A 148 -9.63 4.08 -7.30
C ALA A 148 -10.32 3.24 -8.39
N ALA A 149 -9.55 2.38 -9.07
CA ALA A 149 -9.99 1.61 -10.23
C ALA A 149 -9.56 0.14 -10.20
N ASN A 150 -9.62 -0.53 -9.04
CA ASN A 150 -9.39 -1.97 -9.00
C ASN A 150 -10.53 -2.76 -9.69
N ILE A 151 -10.21 -3.98 -10.15
CA ILE A 151 -11.15 -4.80 -10.92
C ILE A 151 -12.46 -5.09 -10.16
N LEU A 152 -12.40 -5.32 -8.84
CA LEU A 152 -13.56 -5.66 -8.04
C LEU A 152 -14.51 -4.47 -7.93
N THR A 153 -13.98 -3.28 -7.67
CA THR A 153 -14.75 -2.04 -7.61
C THR A 153 -15.35 -1.68 -8.97
N ILE A 154 -14.64 -1.92 -10.07
CA ILE A 154 -15.17 -1.70 -11.43
C ILE A 154 -16.32 -2.67 -11.71
N LEU A 155 -16.16 -3.95 -11.41
CA LEU A 155 -17.20 -4.97 -11.59
C LEU A 155 -18.44 -4.63 -10.77
N MET A 156 -18.27 -4.31 -9.48
CA MET A 156 -19.38 -3.92 -8.61
C MET A 156 -20.07 -2.64 -9.10
N THR A 157 -19.30 -1.64 -9.56
CA THR A 157 -19.89 -0.40 -10.13
C THR A 157 -20.66 -0.70 -11.42
N GLY A 158 -20.14 -1.58 -12.28
CA GLY A 158 -20.75 -1.97 -13.53
C GLY A 158 -22.07 -2.71 -13.35
N GLU A 159 -22.11 -3.65 -12.40
CA GLU A 159 -23.30 -4.47 -12.10
C GLU A 159 -24.34 -3.72 -11.26
N MET A 160 -23.92 -2.94 -10.27
CA MET A 160 -24.86 -2.28 -9.34
C MET A 160 -25.38 -0.92 -9.85
N ILE A 161 -24.56 -0.17 -10.61
CA ILE A 161 -24.92 1.17 -11.07
C ILE A 161 -25.12 1.17 -12.58
N SER A 162 -24.04 1.03 -13.35
CA SER A 162 -24.04 0.93 -14.80
C SER A 162 -22.62 0.80 -15.33
N TRP A 163 -22.45 0.05 -16.42
CA TRP A 163 -21.19 -0.03 -17.17
C TRP A 163 -20.72 1.32 -17.72
N ALA A 164 -21.62 2.27 -18.01
CA ALA A 164 -21.24 3.62 -18.44
C ALA A 164 -20.52 4.39 -17.32
N VAL A 165 -21.02 4.28 -16.08
CA VAL A 165 -20.41 4.89 -14.88
C VAL A 165 -19.10 4.20 -14.54
N ALA A 166 -19.03 2.87 -14.68
CA ALA A 166 -17.79 2.13 -14.50
C ALA A 166 -16.69 2.58 -15.47
N GLY A 167 -17.03 2.80 -16.75
CA GLY A 167 -16.10 3.35 -17.74
C GLY A 167 -15.64 4.77 -17.40
N ALA A 168 -16.57 5.64 -17.03
CA ALA A 168 -16.24 7.00 -16.58
C ALA A 168 -15.30 7.01 -15.37
N ARG A 169 -15.51 6.10 -14.41
CA ARG A 169 -14.67 5.92 -13.22
C ARG A 169 -13.23 5.58 -13.58
N ILE A 170 -13.01 4.65 -14.51
CA ILE A 170 -11.66 4.26 -14.96
C ILE A 170 -10.94 5.46 -15.57
N ILE A 171 -11.60 6.18 -16.48
CA ILE A 171 -11.02 7.32 -17.18
C ILE A 171 -10.71 8.45 -16.19
N ALA A 172 -11.66 8.78 -15.30
CA ALA A 172 -11.47 9.82 -14.29
C ALA A 172 -10.33 9.46 -13.33
N SER A 173 -10.28 8.20 -12.87
CA SER A 173 -9.24 7.72 -11.95
C SER A 173 -7.87 7.75 -12.62
N ALA A 174 -7.77 7.32 -13.88
CA ALA A 174 -6.53 7.38 -14.64
C ALA A 174 -6.06 8.83 -14.86
N ALA A 175 -6.97 9.73 -15.24
CA ALA A 175 -6.66 11.14 -15.42
C ALA A 175 -6.16 11.79 -14.13
N VAL A 176 -6.90 11.61 -13.03
CA VAL A 176 -6.54 12.19 -11.72
C VAL A 176 -5.22 11.61 -11.22
N ALA A 177 -5.00 10.30 -11.32
CA ALA A 177 -3.76 9.65 -10.89
C ALA A 177 -2.53 10.19 -11.67
N VAL A 178 -2.65 10.32 -12.99
CA VAL A 178 -1.57 10.87 -13.84
C VAL A 178 -1.33 12.34 -13.55
N ILE A 179 -2.39 13.15 -13.46
CA ILE A 179 -2.28 14.58 -13.16
C ILE A 179 -1.61 14.78 -11.79
N ALA A 180 -2.06 14.07 -10.76
CA ALA A 180 -1.46 14.12 -9.44
C ALA A 180 0.02 13.68 -9.47
N GLY A 181 0.33 12.58 -10.17
CA GLY A 181 1.71 12.12 -10.34
C GLY A 181 2.60 13.16 -11.03
N LEU A 182 2.10 13.80 -12.10
CA LEU A 182 2.81 14.87 -12.81
C LEU A 182 3.04 16.08 -11.91
N ILE A 183 2.02 16.54 -11.20
CA ILE A 183 2.11 17.67 -10.26
C ILE A 183 3.16 17.37 -9.19
N VAL A 184 3.06 16.22 -8.51
CA VAL A 184 3.98 15.85 -7.44
C VAL A 184 5.41 15.74 -7.98
N SER A 185 5.62 15.15 -9.16
CA SER A 185 6.95 15.05 -9.78
C SER A 185 7.57 16.41 -10.14
N ALA A 186 6.74 17.44 -10.37
CA ALA A 186 7.17 18.79 -10.65
C ALA A 186 7.53 19.58 -9.38
N THR A 187 6.98 19.22 -8.22
CA THR A 187 7.25 19.92 -6.94
C THR A 187 8.71 19.80 -6.50
N PRO A 188 9.24 20.77 -5.73
CA PRO A 188 10.58 20.68 -5.16
C PRO A 188 10.78 19.43 -4.30
N TRP A 189 9.75 19.05 -3.54
CA TRP A 189 9.75 17.83 -2.74
C TRP A 189 9.88 16.57 -3.61
N GLY A 190 9.06 16.45 -4.67
CA GLY A 190 9.16 15.31 -5.58
C GLY A 190 10.53 15.20 -6.25
N LYS A 191 11.13 16.34 -6.62
CA LYS A 191 12.51 16.38 -7.15
C LYS A 191 13.55 15.95 -6.12
N ALA A 192 13.38 16.35 -4.84
CA ALA A 192 14.28 15.96 -3.76
C ALA A 192 14.22 14.47 -3.47
N VAL A 193 13.01 13.92 -3.36
CA VAL A 193 12.74 12.49 -3.18
C VAL A 193 13.33 11.68 -4.34
N GLU A 194 13.10 12.10 -5.58
CA GLU A 194 13.71 11.41 -6.74
C GLU A 194 15.24 11.45 -6.70
N LYS A 195 15.84 12.55 -6.25
CA LYS A 195 17.30 12.63 -6.11
C LYS A 195 17.81 11.69 -5.02
N GLU A 196 17.13 11.60 -3.89
CA GLU A 196 17.50 10.69 -2.80
C GLU A 196 17.45 9.23 -3.26
N PHE A 197 16.36 8.81 -3.91
CA PHE A 197 16.16 7.41 -4.30
C PHE A 197 16.83 7.01 -5.63
N GLN A 198 17.23 7.96 -6.49
CA GLN A 198 18.02 7.66 -7.70
C GLN A 198 19.54 7.81 -7.50
N VAL A 199 19.99 8.73 -6.63
CA VAL A 199 21.44 9.01 -6.44
C VAL A 199 22.06 8.14 -5.35
N ALA A 200 21.30 7.69 -4.33
CA ALA A 200 21.85 6.94 -3.20
C ALA A 200 22.62 5.64 -3.56
N ASP A 201 22.49 5.11 -4.78
CA ASP A 201 23.32 3.99 -5.26
C ASP A 201 24.09 4.25 -6.57
N SER A 202 23.95 5.42 -7.19
CA SER A 202 24.80 5.76 -8.34
C SER A 202 26.28 5.95 -7.93
N ALA A 203 26.55 6.19 -6.65
CA ALA A 203 27.91 6.21 -6.08
C ALA A 203 28.50 4.81 -5.85
N ALA A 204 27.72 3.74 -5.96
CA ALA A 204 28.21 2.34 -5.96
C ALA A 204 28.48 1.80 -7.38
N GLY A 205 28.39 2.66 -8.41
CA GLY A 205 28.55 2.30 -9.81
C GLY A 205 29.72 3.02 -10.49
N SER A 206 30.93 2.93 -9.94
CA SER A 206 32.13 3.20 -10.76
C SER A 206 32.45 1.97 -11.60
N SER A 207 32.31 2.15 -12.91
CA SER A 207 32.79 1.32 -14.00
C SER A 207 33.89 0.30 -13.64
N ALA A 208 33.49 -0.93 -13.37
CA ALA A 208 34.32 -2.09 -13.63
C ALA A 208 33.39 -3.26 -13.98
N LYS A 209 33.76 -3.98 -15.03
CA LYS A 209 33.12 -5.22 -15.50
C LYS A 209 33.37 -6.33 -14.48
N VAL A 210 32.84 -6.18 -13.27
CA VAL A 210 32.88 -7.21 -12.22
C VAL A 210 31.68 -8.09 -12.48
N GLU A 211 31.94 -9.36 -12.76
CA GLU A 211 30.92 -10.40 -12.82
C GLU A 211 30.15 -10.35 -11.51
N VAL A 212 28.94 -9.78 -11.54
CA VAL A 212 28.06 -9.70 -10.38
C VAL A 212 27.65 -11.12 -10.07
N VAL A 213 28.42 -11.78 -9.21
CA VAL A 213 28.01 -13.02 -8.55
C VAL A 213 26.77 -12.63 -7.77
N LYS A 214 25.59 -12.87 -8.39
CA LYS A 214 24.31 -12.60 -7.77
C LYS A 214 24.34 -13.29 -6.42
N PRO A 215 24.14 -12.56 -5.30
CA PRO A 215 24.16 -13.17 -3.99
C PRO A 215 23.20 -14.37 -3.96
N PRO A 216 23.56 -15.43 -3.23
CA PRO A 216 22.76 -16.64 -3.21
C PRO A 216 21.33 -16.31 -2.73
N LEU A 217 20.36 -17.05 -3.25
CA LEU A 217 18.93 -16.74 -3.12
C LEU A 217 18.47 -16.59 -1.66
N ASP A 218 19.08 -17.29 -0.70
CA ASP A 218 18.82 -17.10 0.73
C ASP A 218 19.21 -15.73 1.26
N GLU A 219 20.36 -15.20 0.84
CA GLU A 219 20.81 -13.89 1.30
C GLU A 219 19.90 -12.79 0.75
N ARG A 220 19.46 -12.93 -0.50
CA ARG A 220 18.48 -12.03 -1.12
C ARG A 220 17.13 -12.10 -0.43
N LEU A 221 16.57 -13.30 -0.21
CA LEU A 221 15.31 -13.44 0.51
C LEU A 221 15.38 -12.89 1.94
N TRP A 222 16.53 -13.03 2.60
CA TRP A 222 16.75 -12.46 3.92
C TRP A 222 16.87 -10.93 3.89
N ALA A 223 17.54 -10.36 2.89
CA ALA A 223 17.61 -8.92 2.65
C ALA A 223 16.23 -8.33 2.35
N ALA A 224 15.43 -9.01 1.53
CA ALA A 224 14.03 -8.67 1.26
C ALA A 224 13.22 -8.61 2.57
N LEU A 225 13.36 -9.60 3.45
CA LEU A 225 12.63 -9.63 4.72
C LEU A 225 13.12 -8.53 5.70
N LYS A 226 14.41 -8.23 5.72
CA LYS A 226 14.95 -7.09 6.48
C LYS A 226 14.40 -5.76 5.99
N PHE A 227 14.34 -5.57 4.68
CA PHE A 227 13.75 -4.36 4.10
C PHE A 227 12.25 -4.29 4.41
N ALA A 228 11.52 -5.40 4.32
CA ALA A 228 10.12 -5.48 4.73
C ALA A 228 9.93 -5.04 6.20
N GLY A 229 10.79 -5.50 7.10
CA GLY A 229 10.78 -5.09 8.52
C GLY A 229 11.15 -3.62 8.74
N TYR A 230 12.12 -3.09 7.98
CA TYR A 230 12.46 -1.67 7.99
C TYR A 230 11.25 -0.80 7.58
N LEU A 231 10.61 -1.16 6.46
CA LEU A 231 9.46 -0.44 5.94
C LEU A 231 8.25 -0.55 6.89
N ALA A 232 8.03 -1.72 7.50
CA ALA A 232 7.01 -1.91 8.53
C ALA A 232 7.28 -1.02 9.75
N LYS A 233 8.53 -0.93 10.23
CA LYS A 233 8.89 -0.05 11.35
C LYS A 233 8.64 1.43 11.05
N GLN A 234 8.74 1.83 9.78
CA GLN A 234 8.50 3.20 9.35
C GLN A 234 7.01 3.51 9.18
N ILE A 235 6.24 2.62 8.56
CA ILE A 235 4.82 2.87 8.22
C ILE A 235 3.87 2.56 9.38
N LEU A 236 4.11 1.46 10.10
CA LEU A 236 3.18 0.95 11.12
C LEU A 236 2.87 1.95 12.25
N PRO A 237 3.81 2.78 12.75
CA PRO A 237 3.50 3.78 13.77
C PRO A 237 2.50 4.84 13.30
N PHE A 238 2.70 5.40 12.09
CA PHE A 238 1.76 6.37 11.50
C PHE A 238 0.41 5.74 11.22
N PHE A 239 0.43 4.49 10.76
CA PHE A 239 -0.78 3.71 10.53
C PHE A 239 -1.61 3.52 11.82
N ILE A 240 -0.97 3.18 12.94
CA ILE A 240 -1.63 3.05 14.24
C ILE A 240 -2.22 4.38 14.70
N ILE A 241 -1.51 5.50 14.53
CA ILE A 241 -2.03 6.84 14.85
C ILE A 241 -3.27 7.14 14.01
N GLY A 242 -3.24 6.84 12.72
CA GLY A 242 -4.39 6.96 11.82
C GLY A 242 -5.59 6.13 12.30
N LEU A 243 -5.38 4.87 12.71
CA LEU A 243 -6.45 4.02 13.24
C LEU A 243 -7.05 4.54 14.54
N ILE A 244 -6.24 5.14 15.43
CA ILE A 244 -6.75 5.77 16.67
C ILE A 244 -7.67 6.93 16.31
N VAL A 245 -7.23 7.81 15.40
CA VAL A 245 -8.03 8.96 14.95
C VAL A 245 -9.32 8.49 14.31
N VAL A 246 -9.24 7.55 13.36
CA VAL A 246 -10.42 7.00 12.67
C VAL A 246 -11.37 6.31 13.65
N GLY A 247 -10.87 5.57 14.64
CA GLY A 247 -11.70 4.94 15.67
C GLY A 247 -12.51 5.94 16.48
N TYR A 248 -11.92 7.09 16.82
CA TYR A 248 -12.66 8.17 17.47
C TYR A 248 -13.65 8.86 16.54
N LEU A 249 -13.25 9.14 15.29
CA LEU A 249 -14.13 9.74 14.30
C LEU A 249 -15.35 8.84 14.05
N SER A 250 -15.17 7.53 13.90
CA SER A 250 -16.27 6.59 13.65
C SER A 250 -17.19 6.35 14.86
N ALA A 251 -16.68 6.60 16.08
CA ALA A 251 -17.45 6.50 17.31
C ALA A 251 -18.25 7.78 17.62
N PHE A 252 -17.69 8.96 17.34
CA PHE A 252 -18.25 10.25 17.77
C PHE A 252 -18.89 11.07 16.65
N ILE A 253 -18.63 10.79 15.37
CA ILE A 253 -19.24 11.53 14.26
C ILE A 253 -20.56 10.83 13.86
N PRO A 254 -21.72 11.49 14.05
CA PRO A 254 -23.01 11.00 13.58
C PRO A 254 -23.08 11.00 12.05
N GLU A 255 -23.82 10.04 11.48
CA GLU A 255 -23.99 9.91 10.02
C GLU A 255 -24.69 11.15 9.43
N GLU A 256 -25.53 11.84 10.20
CA GLU A 256 -26.25 13.04 9.77
C GLU A 256 -25.32 14.23 9.49
N ILE A 257 -24.20 14.33 10.23
CA ILE A 257 -23.19 15.38 10.01
C ILE A 257 -22.41 15.10 8.72
N VAL A 258 -22.14 13.82 8.45
CA VAL A 258 -21.44 13.38 7.23
C VAL A 258 -22.32 13.68 6.01
N GLU A 259 -23.60 13.34 6.06
CA GLU A 259 -24.52 13.57 4.94
C GLU A 259 -24.78 15.05 4.65
N SER A 260 -24.78 15.91 5.67
CA SER A 260 -25.05 17.34 5.50
C SER A 260 -23.81 18.17 5.11
N TYR A 261 -22.63 17.87 5.67
CA TYR A 261 -21.41 18.68 5.44
C TYR A 261 -20.43 18.09 4.42
N LEU A 262 -20.45 16.77 4.22
CA LEU A 262 -19.51 16.08 3.32
C LEU A 262 -20.12 15.73 1.96
N THR A 263 -21.31 16.26 1.65
CA THR A 263 -21.94 16.15 0.32
C THR A 263 -21.68 17.40 -0.53
N GLY A 264 -21.69 17.22 -1.85
CA GLY A 264 -21.47 18.28 -2.83
C GLY A 264 -20.00 18.72 -3.00
N PRO A 265 -19.72 19.74 -3.83
CA PRO A 265 -18.37 20.15 -4.19
C PRO A 265 -17.52 20.64 -3.01
N THR A 266 -18.13 21.34 -2.06
CA THR A 266 -17.46 21.81 -0.82
C THR A 266 -17.14 20.65 0.11
N GLY A 267 -18.05 19.69 0.24
CA GLY A 267 -17.82 18.47 1.01
C GLY A 267 -16.64 17.65 0.48
N ILE A 268 -16.52 17.51 -0.85
CA ILE A 268 -15.36 16.86 -1.49
C ILE A 268 -14.05 17.56 -1.13
N LEU A 269 -14.05 18.89 -1.10
CA LEU A 269 -12.85 19.68 -0.80
C LEU A 269 -12.44 19.54 0.67
N ILE A 270 -13.40 19.61 1.58
CA ILE A 270 -13.18 19.38 3.03
C ILE A 270 -12.68 17.96 3.27
N ALA A 271 -13.33 16.95 2.67
CA ALA A 271 -12.92 15.56 2.76
C ALA A 271 -11.51 15.33 2.21
N SER A 272 -11.13 16.01 1.13
CA SER A 272 -9.78 15.92 0.55
C SER A 272 -8.72 16.52 1.47
N VAL A 273 -9.02 17.67 2.11
CA VAL A 273 -8.11 18.33 3.05
C VAL A 273 -7.94 17.52 4.34
N LEU A 274 -9.02 16.96 4.87
CA LEU A 274 -8.98 16.11 6.07
C LEU A 274 -8.38 14.72 5.77
N GLY A 275 -8.67 14.17 4.59
CA GLY A 275 -8.19 12.87 4.14
C GLY A 275 -6.69 12.87 3.77
N GLY A 276 -6.14 14.00 3.33
CA GLY A 276 -4.72 14.14 2.97
C GLY A 276 -3.78 13.68 4.09
N PRO A 277 -3.84 14.27 5.31
CA PRO A 277 -3.04 13.87 6.46
C PRO A 277 -3.27 12.42 6.93
N LEU A 278 -4.44 11.85 6.64
CA LEU A 278 -4.75 10.46 6.98
C LEU A 278 -4.13 9.46 5.98
N TYR A 279 -3.72 9.93 4.80
CA TYR A 279 -3.05 9.14 3.75
C TYR A 279 -1.52 9.33 3.71
N THR A 280 -0.96 10.27 4.47
CA THR A 280 0.49 10.58 4.54
C THR A 280 1.07 10.21 5.89
#